data_AF-A0A420Y0S4-F1
#
_entry.id   AF-A0A420Y0S4-F1
#
_cell.length_a   1.000
_cell.length_b   1.000
_cell.length_c   1.000
_cell.angle_alpha   90.00
_cell.angle_beta   90.00
_cell.angle_gamma   90.00
#
_symmetry.space_group_name_H-M   'P 1'
#
loop_
_entity.id
_entity.type
_entity.pdbx_description
1 polymer ?
#
loop_
_entity_poly.entity_id
_entity_poly.type
_entity_poly.pdbx_seq_one_letter_code
_entity_poly.pdbx_strand_id
1 'polypeptide(L)'
;MSQPTRFDRIYEQVYESSVTDPLEQHRHLCQVLKTEQERHEFWRYQRKLADEQDMRIRAAPTTRQELINTIDTSKLSSPDVYSRLIDHLDSSYCPWLPIGTDPARKIMYRLKPDPFSLLPHRRDPPNTDRELVAQTLLGVNENVQPRYPRSRRQANYSEESTRSAESDDSSPGFEFFQLGTLEYCRNYEGERSKYLDSQDWQDTGFAVVARLGRGGHRDAICVVADFFPMDPETGERNPIKEGDRWGRPPHPEGAQFSCATIGRRLADMGFNKVLNWENCIKRPVELVWLVRAANQQLLRSTVA
;
A
#
# COMPACT_ATOMS: atom_id res chain seq x y z
N MET A 1 -14.68 -7.38 -39.30
CA MET A 1 -14.92 -6.61 -38.06
C MET A 1 -15.80 -7.47 -37.17
N SER A 2 -15.35 -7.82 -35.97
CA SER A 2 -16.16 -8.60 -35.03
C SER A 2 -17.29 -7.73 -34.48
N GLN A 3 -18.46 -8.30 -34.18
CA GLN A 3 -19.55 -7.53 -33.57
C GLN A 3 -19.18 -7.16 -32.12
N PRO A 4 -19.48 -5.92 -31.67
CA PRO A 4 -19.25 -5.52 -30.29
C PRO A 4 -20.09 -6.37 -29.35
N THR A 5 -19.46 -6.87 -28.30
CA THR A 5 -20.08 -7.68 -27.24
C THR A 5 -21.12 -6.87 -26.48
N ARG A 6 -21.94 -7.55 -25.66
CA ARG A 6 -22.90 -6.88 -24.77
C ARG A 6 -22.21 -5.85 -23.87
N PHE A 7 -21.00 -6.16 -23.37
CA PHE A 7 -20.27 -5.27 -22.47
C PHE A 7 -19.56 -4.13 -23.19
N ASP A 8 -19.13 -4.29 -24.45
CA ASP A 8 -18.66 -3.19 -25.29
C ASP A 8 -19.72 -2.08 -25.37
N ARG A 9 -20.96 -2.45 -25.71
CA ARG A 9 -22.06 -1.49 -25.86
C ARG A 9 -22.42 -0.79 -24.54
N ILE A 10 -22.37 -1.53 -23.42
CA ILE A 10 -22.62 -0.95 -22.09
C ILE A 10 -21.49 0.02 -21.72
N TYR A 11 -20.24 -0.32 -22.04
CA TYR A 11 -19.10 0.55 -21.82
C TYR A 11 -19.22 1.85 -22.61
N GLU A 12 -19.47 1.78 -23.91
CA GLU A 12 -19.70 2.94 -24.78
C GLU A 12 -20.86 3.81 -24.26
N GLN A 13 -21.98 3.18 -23.89
CA GLN A 13 -23.16 3.88 -23.38
C GLN A 13 -22.87 4.63 -22.06
N VAL A 14 -22.10 4.04 -21.15
CA VAL A 14 -21.87 4.60 -19.81
C VAL A 14 -20.68 5.56 -19.78
N TYR A 15 -19.60 5.26 -20.50
CA TYR A 15 -18.30 5.94 -20.35
C TYR A 15 -17.85 6.73 -21.59
N GLU A 16 -18.40 6.45 -22.78
CA GLU A 16 -18.15 7.28 -23.97
C GLU A 16 -19.27 8.29 -24.24
N SER A 17 -20.34 8.26 -23.43
CA SER A 17 -21.32 9.34 -23.40
C SER A 17 -20.71 10.59 -22.74
N SER A 18 -21.22 11.78 -23.07
CA SER A 18 -20.75 13.08 -22.55
C SER A 18 -20.97 13.29 -21.03
N VAL A 19 -21.32 12.25 -20.28
CA VAL A 19 -21.53 12.28 -18.84
C VAL A 19 -20.18 12.09 -18.15
N THR A 20 -19.66 13.17 -17.56
CA THR A 20 -18.35 13.19 -16.86
C THR A 20 -18.47 13.03 -15.35
N ASP A 21 -19.68 13.04 -14.78
CA ASP A 21 -19.89 12.85 -13.34
C ASP A 21 -19.82 11.36 -12.94
N PRO A 22 -18.83 10.94 -12.12
CA PRO A 22 -18.69 9.55 -11.68
C PRO A 22 -19.91 9.01 -10.92
N LEU A 23 -20.67 9.87 -10.22
CA LEU A 23 -21.87 9.46 -9.48
C LEU A 23 -23.02 9.13 -10.42
N GLU A 24 -23.20 9.91 -11.50
CA GLU A 24 -24.18 9.61 -12.54
C GLU A 24 -23.78 8.38 -13.35
N GLN A 25 -22.50 8.22 -13.68
CA GLN A 25 -21.99 7.00 -14.32
C GLN A 25 -22.29 5.76 -13.47
N HIS A 26 -22.02 5.80 -12.17
CA HIS A 26 -22.30 4.69 -11.26
C HIS A 26 -23.80 4.38 -11.17
N ARG A 27 -24.67 5.40 -11.07
CA ARG A 27 -26.13 5.19 -11.08
C ARG A 27 -26.60 4.59 -12.40
N HIS A 28 -26.09 5.07 -13.53
CA HIS A 28 -26.44 4.54 -14.84
C HIS A 28 -26.00 3.09 -14.99
N LEU A 29 -24.78 2.77 -14.52
CA LEU A 29 -24.27 1.41 -14.46
C LEU A 29 -25.20 0.49 -13.66
N CYS A 30 -25.64 0.93 -12.47
CA CYS A 30 -26.56 0.18 -11.62
C CYS A 30 -27.97 0.00 -12.23
N GLN A 31 -28.40 0.90 -13.13
CA GLN A 31 -29.66 0.74 -13.88
C GLN A 31 -29.54 -0.28 -15.02
N VAL A 32 -28.38 -0.32 -15.69
CA VAL A 32 -28.12 -1.21 -16.83
C VAL A 32 -27.74 -2.62 -16.37
N LEU A 33 -27.00 -2.74 -15.27
CA LEU A 33 -26.56 -4.00 -14.66
C LEU A 33 -27.37 -4.28 -13.39
N LYS A 34 -28.48 -4.99 -13.56
CA LYS A 34 -29.51 -5.16 -12.52
C LYS A 34 -29.04 -6.07 -11.39
N THR A 35 -28.26 -7.09 -11.70
CA THR A 35 -27.78 -8.07 -10.73
C THR A 35 -26.35 -7.78 -10.27
N GLU A 36 -26.00 -8.25 -9.07
CA GLU A 36 -24.65 -8.14 -8.54
C GLU A 36 -23.63 -8.96 -9.35
N GLN A 37 -24.04 -10.15 -9.81
CA GLN A 37 -23.21 -10.98 -10.68
C GLN A 37 -22.88 -10.27 -12.00
N GLU A 38 -23.86 -9.63 -12.65
CA GLU A 38 -23.62 -8.86 -13.88
C GLU A 38 -22.69 -7.67 -13.65
N ARG A 39 -22.80 -6.98 -12.50
CA ARG A 39 -21.86 -5.92 -12.12
C ARG A 39 -20.45 -6.47 -11.97
N HIS A 40 -20.29 -7.61 -11.29
CA HIS A 40 -18.99 -8.24 -11.08
C HIS A 40 -18.35 -8.70 -12.41
N GLU A 41 -19.14 -9.29 -13.31
CA GLU A 41 -18.69 -9.67 -14.66
C GLU A 41 -18.30 -8.45 -15.50
N PHE A 42 -19.06 -7.36 -15.42
CA PHE A 42 -18.73 -6.11 -16.11
C PHE A 42 -17.46 -5.45 -15.55
N TRP A 43 -17.25 -5.46 -14.23
CA TRP A 43 -16.00 -4.96 -13.63
C TRP A 43 -14.78 -5.78 -14.11
N ARG A 44 -14.91 -7.11 -14.22
CA ARG A 44 -13.86 -7.96 -14.81
C ARG A 44 -13.61 -7.60 -16.27
N TYR A 45 -14.67 -7.33 -17.03
CA TYR A 45 -14.58 -6.91 -18.42
C TYR A 45 -13.87 -5.54 -18.56
N GLN A 46 -14.23 -4.55 -17.76
CA GLN A 46 -13.58 -3.24 -17.78
C GLN A 46 -12.11 -3.33 -17.42
N ARG A 47 -11.77 -4.13 -16.40
CA ARG A 47 -10.38 -4.41 -16.05
C ARG A 47 -9.62 -4.99 -17.24
N LYS A 48 -10.22 -5.96 -17.94
CA LYS A 48 -9.63 -6.54 -19.15
C LYS A 48 -9.40 -5.49 -20.26
N LEU A 49 -10.35 -4.58 -20.50
CA LEU A 49 -10.16 -3.50 -21.48
C LEU A 49 -9.04 -2.55 -21.08
N ALA A 50 -9.00 -2.14 -19.81
CA ALA A 50 -7.94 -1.31 -19.27
C ALA A 50 -6.58 -2.00 -19.42
N ASP A 51 -6.50 -3.29 -19.09
CA ASP A 51 -5.30 -4.11 -19.27
C ASP A 51 -4.87 -4.14 -20.74
N GLU A 52 -5.79 -4.41 -21.68
CA GLU A 52 -5.52 -4.45 -23.12
C GLU A 52 -5.06 -3.09 -23.67
N GLN A 53 -5.65 -2.00 -23.18
CA GLN A 53 -5.28 -0.63 -23.56
C GLN A 53 -3.91 -0.24 -23.00
N ASP A 54 -3.64 -0.56 -21.74
CA ASP A 54 -2.32 -0.40 -21.12
C ASP A 54 -1.25 -1.20 -21.89
N MET A 55 -1.58 -2.42 -22.33
CA MET A 55 -0.71 -3.26 -23.16
C MET A 55 -0.33 -2.61 -24.49
N ARG A 56 -1.22 -1.79 -25.07
CA ARG A 56 -0.98 -1.09 -26.34
C ARG A 56 -0.16 0.19 -26.18
N ILE A 57 -0.32 0.88 -25.05
CA ILE A 57 0.26 2.20 -24.81
C ILE A 57 1.67 2.08 -24.20
N ARG A 58 1.93 1.07 -23.36
CA ARG A 58 3.19 0.95 -22.64
C ARG A 58 4.25 0.19 -23.44
N ALA A 59 5.48 0.72 -23.40
CA ALA A 59 6.69 -0.02 -23.77
C ALA A 59 6.86 -1.24 -22.85
N ALA A 60 7.69 -2.21 -23.26
CA ALA A 60 7.85 -3.54 -22.66
C ALA A 60 7.62 -3.60 -21.13
N PRO A 61 6.94 -4.65 -20.60
CA PRO A 61 6.66 -4.79 -19.18
C PRO A 61 7.91 -4.61 -18.32
N THR A 62 7.80 -3.83 -17.24
CA THR A 62 8.89 -3.67 -16.27
C THR A 62 9.27 -5.01 -15.69
N THR A 63 10.53 -5.40 -15.85
CA THR A 63 11.01 -6.67 -15.31
C THR A 63 11.12 -6.59 -13.79
N ARG A 64 11.07 -7.76 -13.13
CA ARG A 64 11.31 -7.88 -11.69
C ARG A 64 12.63 -7.22 -11.27
N GLN A 65 13.70 -7.44 -12.05
CA GLN A 65 15.02 -6.93 -11.72
C GLN A 65 15.10 -5.41 -11.86
N GLU A 66 14.47 -4.83 -12.88
CA GLU A 66 14.40 -3.38 -13.05
C GLU A 66 13.64 -2.71 -11.91
N LEU A 67 12.53 -3.32 -11.47
CA LEU A 67 11.76 -2.82 -10.33
C LEU A 67 12.60 -2.84 -9.04
N ILE A 68 13.23 -3.98 -8.74
CA ILE A 68 14.12 -4.13 -7.59
C ILE A 68 15.25 -3.11 -7.64
N ASN A 69 15.95 -2.99 -8.78
CA ASN A 69 17.04 -2.04 -8.95
C ASN A 69 16.58 -0.60 -8.74
N THR A 70 15.42 -0.24 -9.28
CA THR A 70 14.85 1.10 -9.12
C THR A 70 14.61 1.42 -7.65
N ILE A 71 13.93 0.52 -6.92
CA ILE A 71 13.64 0.69 -5.49
C ILE A 71 14.92 0.70 -4.64
N ASP A 72 15.87 -0.17 -4.97
CA ASP A 72 17.08 -0.37 -4.16
C ASP A 72 18.12 0.73 -4.35
N THR A 73 18.13 1.45 -5.48
CA THR A 73 19.21 2.38 -5.83
C THR A 73 18.76 3.82 -6.04
N SER A 74 17.49 4.07 -6.35
CA SER A 74 17.03 5.41 -6.70
C SER A 74 16.70 6.26 -5.47
N LYS A 75 16.73 7.59 -5.67
CA LYS A 75 16.23 8.57 -4.71
C LYS A 75 14.70 8.62 -4.76
N LEU A 76 14.02 7.74 -4.04
CA LEU A 76 12.56 7.60 -4.03
C LEU A 76 11.79 8.87 -3.60
N SER A 77 12.44 9.80 -2.88
CA SER A 77 11.83 11.12 -2.58
C SER A 77 11.72 12.09 -3.77
N SER A 78 12.38 11.76 -4.90
CA SER A 78 12.41 12.60 -6.10
C SER A 78 11.11 12.44 -6.91
N PRO A 79 10.43 13.55 -7.29
CA PRO A 79 9.22 13.52 -8.10
C PRO A 79 9.29 12.65 -9.34
N ASP A 80 10.34 12.81 -10.16
CA ASP A 80 10.47 12.05 -11.40
C ASP A 80 10.69 10.55 -11.18
N VAL A 81 11.27 10.18 -10.03
CA VAL A 81 11.49 8.77 -9.67
C VAL A 81 10.20 8.16 -9.17
N TYR A 82 9.55 8.76 -8.17
CA TYR A 82 8.36 8.15 -7.60
C TYR A 82 7.19 8.19 -8.59
N SER A 83 7.02 9.22 -9.42
CA SER A 83 5.93 9.24 -10.41
C SER A 83 6.03 8.07 -11.38
N ARG A 84 7.22 7.81 -11.94
CA ARG A 84 7.45 6.63 -12.78
C ARG A 84 7.29 5.32 -12.04
N LEU A 85 7.69 5.27 -10.77
CA LEU A 85 7.55 4.07 -9.96
C LEU A 85 6.08 3.79 -9.63
N ILE A 86 5.27 4.82 -9.39
CA ILE A 86 3.81 4.70 -9.24
C ILE A 86 3.22 4.13 -10.51
N ASP A 87 3.55 4.70 -11.68
CA ASP A 87 3.05 4.20 -12.96
C ASP A 87 3.38 2.72 -13.15
N HIS A 88 4.58 2.28 -12.76
CA HIS A 88 4.97 0.88 -12.82
C HIS A 88 4.18 0.03 -11.81
N LEU A 89 4.13 0.43 -10.53
CA LEU A 89 3.49 -0.36 -9.46
C LEU A 89 1.98 -0.47 -9.63
N ASP A 90 1.32 0.53 -10.21
CA ASP A 90 -0.11 0.54 -10.50
C ASP A 90 -0.47 -0.25 -11.78
N SER A 91 0.53 -0.63 -12.57
CA SER A 91 0.30 -1.40 -13.80
C SER A 91 -0.08 -2.85 -13.50
N SER A 92 -1.09 -3.36 -14.19
CA SER A 92 -1.49 -4.78 -14.16
C SER A 92 -0.38 -5.75 -14.57
N TYR A 93 0.68 -5.26 -15.23
CA TYR A 93 1.85 -6.05 -15.64
C TYR A 93 3.00 -6.00 -14.64
N CYS A 94 2.86 -5.26 -13.54
CA CYS A 94 3.89 -5.19 -12.54
C CYS A 94 4.06 -6.55 -11.87
N PRO A 95 5.25 -7.17 -11.93
CA PRO A 95 5.45 -8.48 -11.33
C PRO A 95 5.39 -8.37 -9.81
N TRP A 96 4.76 -9.35 -9.17
CA TRP A 96 4.92 -9.53 -7.72
C TRP A 96 6.37 -9.92 -7.39
N LEU A 97 6.81 -9.55 -6.19
CA LEU A 97 8.16 -9.78 -5.70
C LEU A 97 8.14 -10.81 -4.55
N PRO A 98 8.99 -11.85 -4.58
CA PRO A 98 9.13 -12.74 -3.44
C PRO A 98 9.79 -12.00 -2.27
N ILE A 99 9.21 -12.12 -1.06
CA ILE A 99 9.70 -11.41 0.13
C ILE A 99 10.43 -12.37 1.08
N GLY A 100 9.85 -13.54 1.33
CA GLY A 100 10.43 -14.49 2.28
C GLY A 100 9.54 -15.68 2.56
N THR A 101 9.93 -16.47 3.56
CA THR A 101 9.20 -17.67 4.01
C THR A 101 9.17 -17.78 5.53
N ASP A 102 8.19 -18.52 6.05
CA ASP A 102 8.30 -19.21 7.33
C ASP A 102 8.33 -20.72 7.06
N PRO A 103 9.52 -21.34 6.98
CA PRO A 103 9.65 -22.77 6.71
C PRO A 103 8.99 -23.66 7.76
N ALA A 104 8.96 -23.21 9.03
CA ALA A 104 8.38 -24.01 10.12
C ALA A 104 6.87 -24.22 9.94
N ARG A 105 6.20 -23.31 9.22
CA ARG A 105 4.76 -23.35 8.95
C ARG A 105 4.39 -23.48 7.49
N LYS A 106 5.40 -23.67 6.63
CA LYS A 106 5.20 -23.79 5.18
C LYS A 106 4.47 -22.57 4.61
N ILE A 107 4.86 -21.36 5.05
CA ILE A 107 4.30 -20.10 4.55
C ILE A 107 5.30 -19.41 3.62
N MET A 108 4.80 -18.84 2.53
CA MET A 108 5.53 -17.90 1.68
C MET A 108 4.91 -16.52 1.76
N TYR A 109 5.74 -15.50 1.58
CA TYR A 109 5.34 -14.10 1.55
C TYR A 109 5.76 -13.45 0.25
N ARG A 110 4.86 -12.69 -0.38
CA ARG A 110 5.15 -11.88 -1.55
C ARG A 110 4.66 -10.45 -1.37
N LEU A 111 5.28 -9.54 -2.10
CA LEU A 111 4.81 -8.21 -2.31
C LEU A 111 3.98 -8.19 -3.59
N LYS A 112 2.71 -7.86 -3.46
CA LYS A 112 1.83 -7.52 -4.58
C LYS A 112 1.86 -6.00 -4.78
N PRO A 113 2.34 -5.50 -5.93
CA PRO A 113 2.40 -4.08 -6.22
C PRO A 113 1.05 -3.38 -6.02
N ASP A 114 1.08 -2.29 -5.25
CA ASP A 114 -0.04 -1.37 -5.01
C ASP A 114 0.51 -0.12 -4.29
N PRO A 115 0.75 0.99 -4.99
CA PRO A 115 1.35 2.17 -4.37
C PRO A 115 0.40 2.95 -3.45
N PHE A 116 -0.85 2.52 -3.28
CA PHE A 116 -1.90 3.21 -2.53
C PHE A 116 -2.54 2.34 -1.43
N SER A 117 -1.83 1.31 -0.96
CA SER A 117 -2.35 0.37 0.04
C SER A 117 -2.68 0.99 1.41
N LEU A 118 -2.05 2.12 1.77
CA LEU A 118 -2.22 2.80 3.06
C LEU A 118 -2.78 4.21 2.87
N LEU A 119 -3.50 4.67 3.89
CA LEU A 119 -4.04 6.03 3.98
C LEU A 119 -3.49 6.78 5.20
N PRO A 120 -3.35 8.11 5.11
CA PRO A 120 -3.15 8.95 6.29
C PRO A 120 -4.37 8.87 7.21
N HIS A 121 -4.16 8.94 8.51
CA HIS A 121 -5.24 8.87 9.50
C HIS A 121 -6.20 10.07 9.44
N ARG A 122 -5.69 11.22 9.00
CA ARG A 122 -6.50 12.38 8.62
C ARG A 122 -6.66 12.37 7.10
N ARG A 123 -7.89 12.22 6.63
CA ARG A 123 -8.20 12.21 5.19
C ARG A 123 -8.03 13.59 4.56
N ASP A 124 -8.31 14.63 5.32
CA ASP A 124 -8.09 15.99 4.85
C ASP A 124 -6.58 16.29 4.84
N PRO A 125 -6.06 16.87 3.75
CA PRO A 125 -4.68 17.31 3.70
C PRO A 125 -4.42 18.41 4.74
N PRO A 126 -3.20 18.53 5.27
CA PRO A 126 -2.86 19.58 6.22
C PRO A 126 -2.98 20.96 5.56
N ASN A 127 -3.46 21.96 6.31
CA ASN A 127 -3.42 23.35 5.88
C ASN A 127 -1.98 23.87 6.03
N THR A 128 -1.27 24.04 4.91
CA THR A 128 0.14 24.42 4.90
C THR A 128 0.52 25.14 3.61
N ASP A 129 1.46 26.07 3.68
CA ASP A 129 2.07 26.73 2.51
C ASP A 129 3.14 25.85 1.82
N ARG A 130 3.42 24.66 2.37
CA ARG A 130 4.39 23.72 1.82
C ARG A 130 3.74 22.84 0.75
N GLU A 131 4.56 22.36 -0.19
CA GLU A 131 4.09 21.43 -1.23
C GLU A 131 3.69 20.10 -0.57
N LEU A 132 2.43 19.70 -0.74
CA LEU A 132 1.96 18.38 -0.35
C LEU A 132 2.51 17.34 -1.33
N VAL A 133 3.12 16.26 -0.81
CA VAL A 133 3.61 15.18 -1.69
C VAL A 133 2.52 14.14 -1.94
N ALA A 134 2.73 13.30 -2.96
CA ALA A 134 1.80 12.24 -3.34
C ALA A 134 1.48 11.30 -2.16
N GLN A 135 0.25 10.77 -2.11
CA GLN A 135 -0.21 9.84 -1.05
C GLN A 135 0.59 8.52 -0.98
N THR A 136 1.38 8.23 -2.00
CA THR A 136 2.30 7.09 -2.02
C THR A 136 3.52 7.31 -1.13
N LEU A 137 3.75 8.56 -0.72
CA LEU A 137 4.74 8.99 0.26
C LEU A 137 4.03 9.41 1.55
N LEU A 138 4.20 8.62 2.61
CA LEU A 138 3.58 8.87 3.91
C LEU A 138 4.64 8.80 5.01
N GLY A 139 4.26 9.26 6.20
CA GLY A 139 5.08 9.15 7.39
C GLY A 139 4.43 8.32 8.48
N VAL A 140 5.26 7.61 9.24
CA VAL A 140 4.90 7.07 10.55
C VAL A 140 5.22 8.13 11.61
N ASN A 141 4.25 8.44 12.46
CA ASN A 141 4.44 9.23 13.66
C ASN A 141 4.21 8.34 14.89
N GLU A 142 5.25 8.15 15.69
CA GLU A 142 5.22 7.27 16.85
C GLU A 142 4.84 7.98 18.15
N ASN A 143 4.82 9.32 18.14
CA ASN A 143 4.54 10.15 19.32
C ASN A 143 3.06 10.39 19.56
N VAL A 144 2.22 10.16 18.54
CA VAL A 144 0.78 10.42 18.62
C VAL A 144 0.08 9.08 18.74
N GLN A 145 -0.76 8.97 19.77
CA GLN A 145 -1.70 7.86 19.83
C GLN A 145 -2.77 8.08 18.75
N PRO A 146 -2.90 7.20 17.74
CA PRO A 146 -3.89 7.38 16.71
C PRO A 146 -5.31 7.27 17.30
N ARG A 147 -6.26 7.98 16.68
CA ARG A 147 -7.68 7.92 17.08
C ARG A 147 -8.25 6.51 16.94
N TYR A 148 -7.76 5.77 15.95
CA TYR A 148 -8.12 4.39 15.64
C TYR A 148 -6.90 3.65 15.11
N PRO A 149 -6.70 2.38 15.50
CA PRO A 149 -7.36 1.69 16.60
C PRO A 149 -6.91 2.28 17.95
N ARG A 150 -7.86 2.45 18.89
CA ARG A 150 -7.53 2.87 20.25
C ARG A 150 -6.83 1.73 20.96
N SER A 151 -5.60 1.93 21.42
CA SER A 151 -4.98 1.01 22.37
C SER A 151 -5.71 1.14 23.72
N ARG A 152 -6.20 0.03 24.28
CA ARG A 152 -6.66 0.00 25.68
C ARG A 152 -5.45 0.41 26.54
N ARG A 153 -5.54 1.61 27.12
CA ARG A 153 -4.50 2.29 27.92
C ARG A 153 -3.55 1.32 28.65
N GLN A 154 -2.27 1.29 28.25
CA GLN A 154 -1.22 1.17 29.27
C GLN A 154 -1.16 2.54 29.96
N ALA A 155 -1.43 2.56 31.27
CA ALA A 155 -1.65 3.76 32.07
C ALA A 155 -0.42 4.67 32.30
N ASN A 156 0.67 4.53 31.52
CA ASN A 156 1.96 5.15 31.82
C ASN A 156 2.49 6.04 30.68
N TYR A 157 1.64 6.86 30.07
CA TYR A 157 2.13 8.00 29.29
C TYR A 157 1.69 9.26 30.02
N SER A 158 2.67 9.93 30.60
CA SER A 158 2.55 11.19 31.31
C SER A 158 1.83 12.21 30.42
N GLU A 159 0.73 12.74 30.93
CA GLU A 159 0.01 13.89 30.42
C GLU A 159 0.83 15.17 30.58
N GLU A 160 2.01 15.25 29.95
CA GLU A 160 2.76 16.50 29.87
C GLU A 160 2.51 17.17 28.53
N SER A 161 1.23 17.52 28.35
CA SER A 161 0.80 18.50 27.37
C SER A 161 0.83 19.86 28.05
N THR A 162 1.93 20.59 27.91
CA THR A 162 1.97 22.05 27.95
C THR A 162 3.36 22.56 27.55
N ARG A 163 3.36 23.50 26.59
CA ARG A 163 4.41 24.49 26.26
C ARG A 163 5.40 24.16 25.12
N SER A 164 5.11 24.86 24.02
CA SER A 164 6.05 25.72 23.29
C SER A 164 6.98 25.10 22.26
N ALA A 165 7.17 25.90 21.21
CA ALA A 165 7.93 25.65 20.00
C ALA A 165 9.42 25.36 20.23
N GLU A 166 10.05 24.88 19.16
CA GLU A 166 11.49 24.68 18.92
C GLU A 166 12.03 23.26 19.21
N SER A 167 12.14 22.45 18.14
CA SER A 167 13.40 21.78 17.73
C SER A 167 13.09 20.71 16.67
N ASP A 168 13.34 21.07 15.43
CA ASP A 168 12.88 20.42 14.20
C ASP A 168 13.78 19.25 13.74
N ASP A 169 14.21 18.33 14.62
CA ASP A 169 15.15 17.26 14.18
C ASP A 169 15.11 15.88 14.90
N SER A 170 14.11 15.57 15.73
CA SER A 170 14.11 14.25 16.42
C SER A 170 12.75 13.66 16.84
N SER A 171 11.66 13.97 16.13
CA SER A 171 10.38 13.29 16.40
C SER A 171 10.48 11.82 15.97
N PRO A 172 10.33 10.80 16.86
CA PRO A 172 10.36 9.39 16.48
C PRO A 172 9.33 9.03 15.40
N GLY A 173 9.71 8.07 14.56
CA GLY A 173 9.02 7.69 13.34
C GLY A 173 9.89 7.87 12.10
N PHE A 174 9.31 7.71 10.92
CA PHE A 174 10.05 7.72 9.65
C PHE A 174 9.14 7.98 8.46
N GLU A 175 9.72 8.52 7.39
CA GLU A 175 9.10 8.70 6.08
C GLU A 175 9.27 7.42 5.25
N PHE A 176 8.30 7.11 4.40
CA PHE A 176 8.34 5.93 3.55
C PHE A 176 7.63 6.13 2.21
N PHE A 177 8.01 5.31 1.23
CA PHE A 177 7.31 5.13 -0.04
C PHE A 177 6.58 3.78 -0.04
N GLN A 178 5.31 3.76 -0.44
CA GLN A 178 4.47 2.57 -0.50
C GLN A 178 4.81 1.71 -1.70
N LEU A 179 5.05 0.41 -1.49
CA LEU A 179 5.37 -0.53 -2.57
C LEU A 179 4.18 -1.41 -2.95
N GLY A 180 3.33 -1.76 -1.99
CA GLY A 180 2.26 -2.71 -2.20
C GLY A 180 1.84 -3.45 -0.95
N THR A 181 0.95 -4.42 -1.14
CA THR A 181 0.43 -5.27 -0.07
C THR A 181 1.34 -6.47 0.15
N LEU A 182 1.56 -6.83 1.41
CA LEU A 182 2.16 -8.11 1.77
C LEU A 182 1.07 -9.18 1.71
N GLU A 183 1.25 -10.15 0.82
CA GLU A 183 0.40 -11.32 0.72
C GLU A 183 1.15 -12.56 1.20
N TYR A 184 0.40 -13.56 1.65
CA TYR A 184 0.95 -14.85 2.06
C TYR A 184 0.20 -16.02 1.45
N CYS A 185 0.87 -17.15 1.34
CA CYS A 185 0.31 -18.42 0.89
C CYS A 185 0.74 -19.52 1.86
N ARG A 186 -0.19 -20.43 2.21
CA ARG A 186 0.06 -21.59 3.08
C ARG A 186 0.39 -22.85 2.27
N ASN A 187 0.91 -23.87 2.95
CA ASN A 187 1.17 -25.20 2.39
C ASN A 187 2.24 -25.23 1.29
N TYR A 188 3.26 -24.37 1.42
CA TYR A 188 4.41 -24.41 0.56
C TYR A 188 5.22 -25.71 0.73
N GLU A 189 5.44 -26.44 -0.35
CA GLU A 189 6.26 -27.67 -0.40
C GLU A 189 7.60 -27.48 -1.14
N GLY A 190 8.14 -26.26 -1.15
CA GLY A 190 9.42 -25.95 -1.81
C GLY A 190 9.25 -25.28 -3.18
N GLU A 191 10.35 -24.68 -3.67
CA GLU A 191 10.45 -23.76 -4.82
C GLU A 191 10.03 -24.37 -6.18
N ARG A 192 9.61 -25.63 -6.19
CA ARG A 192 9.35 -26.42 -7.40
C ARG A 192 7.94 -26.25 -7.97
N SER A 193 7.05 -25.49 -7.34
CA SER A 193 5.74 -25.26 -7.91
C SER A 193 5.86 -24.30 -9.10
N LYS A 194 5.73 -24.82 -10.33
CA LYS A 194 5.58 -24.02 -11.57
C LYS A 194 4.29 -23.19 -11.60
N TYR A 195 3.54 -23.14 -10.49
CA TYR A 195 2.18 -22.64 -10.36
C TYR A 195 2.05 -21.63 -9.22
N LEU A 196 3.11 -20.86 -8.93
CA LEU A 196 3.07 -19.83 -7.89
C LEU A 196 2.02 -18.74 -8.17
N ASP A 197 1.76 -18.45 -9.44
CA ASP A 197 0.75 -17.48 -9.87
C ASP A 197 -0.68 -17.97 -9.64
N SER A 198 -0.90 -19.29 -9.56
CA SER A 198 -2.21 -19.89 -9.36
C SER A 198 -2.48 -20.29 -7.91
N GLN A 199 -1.61 -19.91 -6.97
CA GLN A 199 -1.84 -20.17 -5.56
C GLN A 199 -2.88 -19.21 -4.98
N ASP A 200 -3.54 -19.64 -3.91
CA ASP A 200 -4.46 -18.82 -3.13
C ASP A 200 -3.65 -17.89 -2.21
N TRP A 201 -3.26 -16.74 -2.75
CA TRP A 201 -2.58 -15.69 -2.00
C TRP A 201 -3.59 -14.83 -1.25
N GLN A 202 -3.33 -14.61 0.02
CA GLN A 202 -4.20 -13.87 0.93
C GLN A 202 -3.49 -12.64 1.46
N ASP A 203 -4.24 -11.55 1.64
CA ASP A 203 -3.75 -10.34 2.28
C ASP A 203 -3.37 -10.62 3.75
N THR A 204 -2.25 -10.06 4.20
CA THR A 204 -1.81 -10.14 5.60
C THR A 204 -2.33 -9.01 6.49
N GLY A 205 -2.94 -7.97 5.91
CA GLY A 205 -3.28 -6.72 6.58
C GLY A 205 -2.07 -5.78 6.76
N PHE A 206 -1.00 -5.98 6.02
CA PHE A 206 0.19 -5.13 6.01
C PHE A 206 0.54 -4.68 4.60
N ALA A 207 0.96 -3.43 4.47
CA ALA A 207 1.64 -2.93 3.29
C ALA A 207 3.15 -3.02 3.46
N VAL A 208 3.87 -3.37 2.39
CA VAL A 208 5.32 -3.28 2.30
C VAL A 208 5.69 -1.87 1.86
N VAL A 209 6.66 -1.28 2.55
CA VAL A 209 7.10 0.10 2.31
C VAL A 209 8.63 0.18 2.27
N ALA A 210 9.14 1.10 1.45
CA ALA A 210 10.53 1.51 1.48
C ALA A 210 10.70 2.66 2.47
N ARG A 211 11.26 2.40 3.65
CA ARG A 211 11.63 3.44 4.62
C ARG A 211 12.70 4.32 3.99
N LEU A 212 12.51 5.63 4.04
CA LEU A 212 13.43 6.61 3.48
C LEU A 212 14.44 7.07 4.53
N GLY A 213 15.71 7.14 4.14
CA GLY A 213 16.74 7.82 4.92
C GLY A 213 16.77 9.32 4.62
N ARG A 214 17.66 10.06 5.31
CA ARG A 214 17.83 11.52 5.13
C ARG A 214 18.10 11.96 3.69
N GLY A 215 18.76 11.11 2.90
CA GLY A 215 19.04 11.36 1.48
C GLY A 215 17.87 11.05 0.54
N GLY A 216 16.72 10.63 1.08
CA GLY A 216 15.53 10.26 0.31
C GLY A 216 15.68 8.99 -0.52
N HIS A 217 16.70 8.19 -0.23
CA HIS A 217 16.89 6.83 -0.72
C HIS A 217 16.31 5.85 0.30
N ARG A 218 15.97 4.65 -0.14
CA ARG A 218 15.56 3.56 0.74
C ARG A 218 16.69 3.22 1.72
N ASP A 219 16.37 3.19 3.01
CA ASP A 219 17.25 2.76 4.11
C ASP A 219 16.90 1.34 4.58
N ALA A 220 15.60 1.04 4.70
CA ALA A 220 15.11 -0.30 5.01
C ALA A 220 13.84 -0.64 4.21
N ILE A 221 13.51 -1.93 4.16
CA ILE A 221 12.20 -2.43 3.76
C ILE A 221 11.44 -2.80 5.02
N CYS A 222 10.28 -2.19 5.19
CA CYS A 222 9.42 -2.37 6.35
C CYS A 222 8.05 -2.86 5.92
N VAL A 223 7.30 -3.40 6.88
CA VAL A 223 5.87 -3.57 6.77
C VAL A 223 5.19 -2.58 7.70
N VAL A 224 4.03 -2.09 7.28
CA VAL A 224 3.17 -1.18 8.06
C VAL A 224 1.74 -1.74 8.01
N ALA A 225 1.13 -1.88 9.18
CA ALA A 225 -0.23 -2.38 9.30
C ALA A 225 -1.21 -1.44 8.58
N ASP A 226 -2.12 -2.02 7.79
CA ASP A 226 -3.20 -1.27 7.18
C ASP A 226 -4.28 -1.03 8.25
N PHE A 227 -4.38 0.22 8.71
CA PHE A 227 -5.40 0.65 9.66
C PHE A 227 -6.73 1.01 9.00
N PHE A 228 -6.77 1.08 7.67
CA PHE A 228 -7.93 1.42 6.86
C PHE A 228 -8.12 0.39 5.73
N PRO A 229 -8.27 -0.91 6.06
CA PRO A 229 -8.45 -1.94 5.06
C PRO A 229 -9.66 -1.66 4.19
N MET A 230 -9.55 -2.04 2.91
CA MET A 230 -10.66 -2.01 1.98
C MET A 230 -11.68 -3.07 2.38
N ASP A 231 -12.91 -2.65 2.60
CA ASP A 231 -14.04 -3.55 2.78
C ASP A 231 -14.36 -4.22 1.43
N PRO A 232 -14.35 -5.56 1.35
CA PRO A 232 -14.50 -6.27 0.08
C PRO A 232 -15.93 -6.19 -0.49
N GLU A 233 -16.94 -5.90 0.33
CA GLU A 233 -18.34 -5.82 -0.10
C GLU A 233 -18.66 -4.43 -0.63
N THR A 234 -18.16 -3.40 0.03
CA THR A 234 -18.45 -1.99 -0.30
C THR A 234 -17.37 -1.32 -1.14
N GLY A 235 -16.14 -1.85 -1.14
CA GLY A 235 -14.96 -1.22 -1.72
C GLY A 235 -14.47 -0.01 -0.91
N GLU A 236 -15.11 0.32 0.21
CA GLU A 236 -14.74 1.48 1.02
C GLU A 236 -13.63 1.14 2.00
N ARG A 237 -12.68 2.05 2.19
CA ARG A 237 -11.65 1.93 3.23
C ARG A 237 -12.19 2.42 4.56
N ASN A 238 -12.23 1.55 5.57
CA ASN A 238 -12.81 1.85 6.88
C ASN A 238 -11.79 1.67 8.00
N PRO A 239 -11.71 2.58 8.99
CA PRO A 239 -10.76 2.44 10.08
C PRO A 239 -11.03 1.18 10.92
N ILE A 240 -9.98 0.47 11.30
CA ILE A 240 -10.08 -0.62 12.27
C ILE A 240 -10.45 -0.02 13.63
N LYS A 241 -11.70 -0.27 14.07
CA LYS A 241 -12.24 0.32 15.30
C LYS A 241 -11.78 -0.39 16.58
N GLU A 242 -11.49 -1.67 16.50
CA GLU A 242 -11.17 -2.53 17.65
C GLU A 242 -9.70 -2.96 17.67
N GLY A 243 -9.07 -2.90 18.85
CA GLY A 243 -7.65 -3.15 19.04
C GLY A 243 -7.17 -4.58 18.76
N ASP A 244 -8.07 -5.55 18.58
CA ASP A 244 -7.69 -6.96 18.46
C ASP A 244 -7.47 -7.42 17.01
N ARG A 245 -7.83 -6.61 16.00
CA ARG A 245 -7.84 -7.02 14.58
C ARG A 245 -6.74 -6.44 13.70
N TRP A 246 -5.94 -5.50 14.20
CA TRP A 246 -4.89 -4.87 13.41
C TRP A 246 -3.52 -5.51 13.68
N GLY A 247 -2.63 -5.43 12.70
CA GLY A 247 -1.19 -5.65 12.90
C GLY A 247 -0.82 -7.05 13.37
N ARG A 248 -1.63 -8.08 13.06
CA ARG A 248 -1.33 -9.47 13.40
C ARG A 248 -0.82 -10.16 12.15
N PRO A 249 0.49 -10.44 12.02
CA PRO A 249 0.96 -11.22 10.90
C PRO A 249 0.33 -12.62 10.95
N PRO A 250 0.23 -13.33 9.82
CA PRO A 250 -0.23 -14.73 9.83
C PRO A 250 0.67 -15.62 10.69
N HIS A 251 1.91 -15.18 10.96
CA HIS A 251 2.85 -15.79 11.90
C HIS A 251 3.88 -14.76 12.40
N PRO A 252 4.31 -14.75 13.69
CA PRO A 252 3.89 -15.62 14.80
C PRO A 252 2.49 -15.40 15.36
N GLU A 253 1.86 -16.50 15.80
CA GLU A 253 0.63 -16.43 16.58
C GLU A 253 0.84 -15.55 17.82
N GLY A 254 -0.08 -14.64 18.07
CA GLY A 254 0.01 -13.68 19.17
C GLY A 254 0.96 -12.51 18.93
N ALA A 255 1.68 -12.46 17.81
CA ALA A 255 2.40 -11.25 17.42
C ALA A 255 1.40 -10.15 17.04
N GLN A 256 1.65 -8.95 17.55
CA GLN A 256 0.90 -7.76 17.17
C GLN A 256 1.84 -6.55 17.11
N PHE A 257 1.92 -5.91 15.94
CA PHE A 257 2.74 -4.73 15.71
C PHE A 257 2.24 -3.90 14.54
N SER A 258 2.52 -2.60 14.59
CA SER A 258 2.10 -1.64 13.56
C SER A 258 3.14 -1.53 12.48
N CYS A 259 4.41 -1.68 12.85
CA CYS A 259 5.50 -1.69 11.89
C CYS A 259 6.52 -2.76 12.28
N ALA A 260 7.18 -3.33 11.29
CA ALA A 260 8.38 -4.15 11.49
C ALA A 260 9.33 -3.96 10.31
N THR A 261 10.62 -4.00 10.57
CA THR A 261 11.64 -4.11 9.52
C THR A 261 11.73 -5.56 9.07
N ILE A 262 11.71 -5.79 7.76
CA ILE A 262 11.77 -7.14 7.18
C ILE A 262 13.02 -7.37 6.32
N GLY A 263 13.80 -6.31 6.08
CA GLY A 263 15.09 -6.40 5.42
C GLY A 263 15.64 -5.03 5.07
N ARG A 264 16.83 -5.01 4.45
CA ARG A 264 17.46 -3.76 3.98
C ARG A 264 17.20 -3.50 2.50
N ARG A 265 17.21 -4.54 1.67
CA ARG A 265 17.06 -4.44 0.22
C ARG A 265 16.11 -5.49 -0.31
N LEU A 266 15.40 -5.17 -1.40
CA LEU A 266 14.55 -6.15 -2.08
C LEU A 266 15.40 -7.21 -2.80
N ALA A 267 16.59 -6.85 -3.29
CA ALA A 267 17.52 -7.81 -3.89
C ALA A 267 17.99 -8.92 -2.92
N ASP A 268 17.92 -8.68 -1.61
CA ASP A 268 18.33 -9.65 -0.58
C ASP A 268 17.17 -10.57 -0.13
N MET A 269 15.97 -10.35 -0.67
CA MET A 269 14.74 -11.07 -0.35
C MET A 269 14.45 -12.18 -1.36
N GLY A 270 13.62 -13.15 -0.98
CA GLY A 270 13.26 -14.27 -1.85
C GLY A 270 12.66 -15.46 -1.10
N PHE A 271 12.06 -16.41 -1.83
CA PHE A 271 11.49 -17.62 -1.22
C PHE A 271 12.53 -18.59 -0.65
N ASN A 272 13.81 -18.38 -0.95
CA ASN A 272 14.93 -19.07 -0.32
C ASN A 272 15.40 -18.40 0.99
N LYS A 273 14.71 -17.35 1.46
CA LYS A 273 15.05 -16.62 2.69
C LYS A 273 13.93 -16.75 3.72
N VAL A 274 14.32 -16.84 4.98
CA VAL A 274 13.39 -16.74 6.11
C VAL A 274 13.03 -15.29 6.32
N LEU A 275 11.74 -14.99 6.42
CA LEU A 275 11.26 -13.65 6.75
C LEU A 275 11.39 -13.42 8.25
N ASN A 276 12.20 -12.43 8.63
CA ASN A 276 12.37 -12.03 10.02
C ASN A 276 11.64 -10.70 10.27
N TRP A 277 10.92 -10.63 11.39
CA TRP A 277 10.26 -9.42 11.85
C TRP A 277 11.14 -8.73 12.90
N GLU A 278 11.85 -7.68 12.49
CA GLU A 278 12.79 -6.94 13.34
C GLU A 278 12.24 -5.56 13.72
N ASN A 279 12.74 -4.98 14.82
CA ASN A 279 12.39 -3.62 15.25
C ASN A 279 10.87 -3.35 15.32
N CYS A 280 10.10 -4.32 15.82
CA CYS A 280 8.64 -4.24 15.81
C CYS A 280 8.11 -3.10 16.72
N ILE A 281 7.30 -2.21 16.15
CA ILE A 281 6.56 -1.19 16.90
C ILE A 281 5.23 -1.82 17.35
N LYS A 282 5.15 -2.29 18.60
CA LYS A 282 4.01 -3.08 19.11
C LYS A 282 2.75 -2.28 19.46
N ARG A 283 2.77 -0.97 19.24
CA ARG A 283 1.66 -0.05 19.56
C ARG A 283 1.15 0.60 18.28
N PRO A 284 -0.15 0.98 18.21
CA PRO A 284 -0.69 1.76 17.10
C PRO A 284 0.15 3.01 16.83
N VAL A 285 0.36 3.31 15.55
CA VAL A 285 1.08 4.51 15.08
C VAL A 285 0.14 5.35 14.23
N GLU A 286 0.42 6.65 14.13
CA GLU A 286 -0.31 7.52 13.22
C GLU A 286 0.39 7.57 11.86
N LEU A 287 -0.35 7.30 10.80
CA LEU A 287 0.07 7.56 9.43
C LEU A 287 -0.30 9.00 9.06
N VAL A 288 0.70 9.77 8.65
CA VAL A 288 0.55 11.22 8.40
C VAL A 288 0.95 11.56 6.97
N TRP A 289 0.41 12.68 6.49
CA TRP A 289 0.86 13.29 5.25
C TRP A 289 2.31 13.71 5.34
N LEU A 290 2.98 13.73 4.19
CA LEU A 290 4.28 14.33 4.04
C LEU A 290 4.15 15.65 3.25
N VAL A 291 5.02 16.59 3.57
CA VAL A 291 5.15 17.87 2.88
C VAL A 291 6.61 18.08 2.50
N ARG A 292 6.86 18.80 1.42
CA ARG A 292 8.20 19.12 0.97
C ARG A 292 8.63 20.47 1.52
N ALA A 293 9.75 20.48 2.23
CA ALA A 293 10.39 21.71 2.68
C ALA A 293 11.10 22.44 1.52
N ALA A 294 11.44 23.72 1.74
CA ALA A 294 12.17 24.52 0.76
C ALA A 294 13.52 23.88 0.36
N ASN A 295 14.17 23.17 1.28
CA ASN A 295 15.41 22.43 1.04
C ASN A 295 15.20 21.04 0.39
N GLN A 296 14.00 20.76 -0.12
CA GLN A 296 13.59 19.50 -0.76
C GLN A 296 13.51 18.28 0.17
N GLN A 297 13.67 18.45 1.49
CA GLN A 297 13.47 17.38 2.45
C GLN A 297 11.97 17.09 2.63
N LEU A 298 11.65 15.81 2.86
CA LEU A 298 10.32 15.39 3.24
C LEU A 298 10.15 15.59 4.74
N LEU A 299 9.06 16.24 5.13
CA LEU A 299 8.70 16.47 6.52
C LEU A 299 7.32 15.87 6.79
N ARG A 300 7.19 15.20 7.93
CA ARG A 300 5.89 14.74 8.43
C ARG A 300 5.05 15.94 8.80
N SER A 301 3.82 16.01 8.30
CA SER A 301 2.87 17.02 8.74
C SER A 301 2.44 16.66 10.17
N THR A 302 3.09 17.25 11.17
CA THR A 302 2.65 17.10 12.54
C THR A 302 1.34 17.85 12.72
N VAL A 303 0.43 17.24 13.48
CA VAL A 303 -0.81 17.86 13.92
C VAL A 303 -0.50 19.17 14.65
N ALA A 304 -0.97 20.29 14.12
CA ALA A 304 -1.32 21.45 14.93
C ALA A 304 -2.67 21.21 15.62
#